data_AF-A0A660W7H8-F1
#
_entry.id   AF-A0A660W7H8-F1
#
_cell.length_a   1.000
_cell.length_b   1.000
_cell.length_c   1.000
_cell.angle_alpha   90.00
_cell.angle_beta   90.00
_cell.angle_gamma   90.00
#
_symmetry.space_group_name_H-M   'P 1'
#
loop_
_entity.id
_entity.type
_entity.pdbx_description
1 polymer ?
#
loop_
_entity_poly.entity_id
_entity_poly.type
_entity_poly.pdbx_seq_one_letter_code
_entity_poly.pdbx_strand_id
1 'polypeptide(L)'
;MGENGGSVISSFWDTDTSGQTTSDGGTGKTTAEMKILSTFTSAGWDFTNETANGTNDVWAIKKTVDYPKLVWLMVNLVSSRFPFGWYEVNFVDYSAMANWWEAENCAASNDCNGMDFDFSSTVDGNDLAIICNYWLEGI
;
A
#
# COMPACT_ATOMS: atom_id res chain seq x y z
N MET A 1 2.01 44.08 -18.26
CA MET A 1 1.77 42.64 -18.46
C MET A 1 2.18 41.98 -17.17
N GLY A 2 1.24 41.40 -16.41
CA GLY A 2 1.59 40.71 -15.17
C GLY A 2 2.01 39.30 -15.51
N GLU A 3 3.28 38.95 -15.28
CA GLU A 3 3.71 37.56 -15.31
C GLU A 3 3.25 36.90 -14.02
N ASN A 4 2.20 36.09 -14.10
CA ASN A 4 1.80 35.23 -13.00
C ASN A 4 2.66 33.96 -13.08
N GLY A 5 3.96 34.11 -12.79
CA GLY A 5 4.96 33.05 -12.85
C GLY A 5 4.81 32.09 -11.68
N GLY A 6 3.78 31.22 -11.73
CA GLY A 6 3.69 30.08 -10.82
C GLY A 6 4.78 29.05 -11.15
N SER A 7 5.54 28.62 -10.15
CA SER A 7 6.50 27.53 -10.32
C SER A 7 5.81 26.19 -10.16
N VAL A 8 5.98 25.28 -11.11
CA VAL A 8 5.47 23.91 -11.05
C VAL A 8 6.63 22.97 -10.72
N ILE A 9 6.64 22.45 -9.49
CA ILE A 9 7.74 21.63 -8.94
C ILE A 9 7.15 20.32 -8.41
N SER A 10 7.85 19.20 -8.63
CA SER A 10 7.46 17.86 -8.12
C SER A 10 6.05 17.43 -8.53
N SER A 11 5.60 17.88 -9.70
CA SER A 11 4.30 17.56 -10.28
C SER A 11 4.46 16.65 -11.49
N PHE A 12 3.61 15.63 -11.58
CA PHE A 12 3.64 14.61 -12.62
C PHE A 12 2.26 14.40 -13.22
N TRP A 13 2.22 13.93 -14.46
CA TRP A 13 0.98 13.55 -15.13
C TRP A 13 1.22 12.33 -16.01
N ASP A 14 0.16 11.56 -16.21
CA ASP A 14 0.21 10.31 -16.96
C ASP A 14 -0.03 10.55 -18.46
N THR A 15 0.98 10.30 -19.28
CA THR A 15 0.92 10.51 -20.75
C THR A 15 0.03 9.49 -21.45
N ASP A 16 0.01 8.25 -20.97
CA ASP A 16 -0.66 7.14 -21.64
C ASP A 16 -2.16 7.16 -21.35
N THR A 17 -2.52 7.43 -20.09
CA THR A 17 -3.92 7.51 -19.63
C THR A 17 -4.58 8.80 -20.10
N SER A 18 -3.85 9.92 -20.14
CA SER A 18 -4.41 11.18 -20.62
C SER A 18 -4.44 11.32 -22.14
N GLY A 19 -3.60 10.56 -22.86
CA GLY A 19 -3.41 10.69 -24.31
C GLY A 19 -2.77 12.01 -24.75
N GLN A 20 -2.23 12.79 -23.80
CA GLN A 20 -1.55 14.05 -24.09
C GLN A 20 -0.04 13.82 -24.17
N THR A 21 0.65 14.61 -24.99
CA THR A 21 2.13 14.62 -25.05
C THR A 21 2.73 15.86 -24.37
N THR A 22 1.90 16.84 -24.01
CA THR A 22 2.30 18.11 -23.40
C THR A 22 1.26 18.55 -22.37
N SER A 23 1.70 19.34 -21.38
CA SER A 23 0.88 19.93 -20.32
C SER A 23 1.38 21.35 -20.04
N ASP A 24 0.54 22.22 -19.45
CA ASP A 24 0.91 23.57 -19.02
C ASP A 24 2.00 23.59 -17.92
N GLY A 25 2.30 22.43 -17.32
CA GLY A 25 3.41 22.25 -16.39
C GLY A 25 3.58 20.80 -15.91
N GLY A 26 4.62 20.58 -15.10
CA GLY A 26 4.97 19.28 -14.55
C GLY A 26 5.74 18.39 -15.54
N THR A 27 6.10 17.19 -15.09
CA THR A 27 6.85 16.21 -15.89
C THR A 27 5.92 15.10 -16.34
N GLY A 28 5.80 14.89 -17.66
CA GLY A 28 5.05 13.76 -18.20
C GLY A 28 5.73 12.43 -17.89
N LYS A 29 4.95 11.45 -17.46
CA LYS A 29 5.39 10.11 -17.10
C LYS A 29 4.45 9.08 -17.73
N THR A 30 5.01 7.94 -18.12
CA THR A 30 4.22 6.79 -18.58
C THR A 30 3.40 6.21 -17.43
N THR A 31 2.37 5.41 -17.74
CA THR A 31 1.59 4.70 -16.71
C THR A 31 2.47 3.76 -15.88
N ALA A 32 3.49 3.16 -16.49
CA ALA A 32 4.45 2.34 -15.74
C ALA A 32 5.25 3.19 -14.74
N GLU A 33 5.77 4.35 -15.15
CA GLU A 33 6.53 5.25 -14.26
C GLU A 33 5.68 5.87 -13.16
N MET A 34 4.41 6.16 -13.43
CA MET A 34 3.46 6.68 -12.46
C MET A 34 3.05 5.66 -11.38
N LYS A 35 3.40 4.38 -11.58
CA LYS A 35 3.22 3.28 -10.61
C LYS A 35 4.52 2.86 -9.94
N ILE A 36 5.60 3.62 -10.12
CA ILE A 36 6.91 3.38 -9.51
C ILE A 36 7.10 4.34 -8.34
N LEU A 37 7.37 3.78 -7.15
CA LEU A 37 7.64 4.53 -5.92
C LEU A 37 8.73 5.60 -6.11
N SER A 38 9.85 5.23 -6.74
CA SER A 38 11.00 6.13 -6.90
C SER A 38 10.73 7.37 -7.74
N THR A 39 9.69 7.38 -8.59
CA THR A 39 9.25 8.57 -9.32
C THR A 39 8.85 9.69 -8.36
N PHE A 40 8.22 9.35 -7.25
CA PHE A 40 7.66 10.31 -6.30
C PHE A 40 8.61 10.57 -5.12
N THR A 41 9.30 9.55 -4.60
CA THR A 41 10.25 9.75 -3.49
C THR A 41 11.44 10.61 -3.92
N SER A 42 11.91 10.47 -5.18
CA SER A 42 12.94 11.37 -5.74
C SER A 42 12.47 12.83 -5.85
N ALA A 43 11.16 13.06 -5.78
CA ALA A 43 10.53 14.38 -5.81
C ALA A 43 10.18 14.90 -4.40
N GLY A 44 10.51 14.14 -3.35
CA GLY A 44 10.29 14.50 -1.95
C GLY A 44 8.92 14.10 -1.37
N TRP A 45 8.18 13.21 -2.03
CA TRP A 45 6.92 12.69 -1.51
C TRP A 45 7.18 11.58 -0.49
N ASP A 46 6.57 11.65 0.69
CA ASP A 46 6.81 10.78 1.86
C ASP A 46 5.85 9.57 1.87
N PHE A 47 6.42 8.36 1.73
CA PHE A 47 5.67 7.09 1.61
C PHE A 47 5.91 6.14 2.79
N THR A 48 4.89 5.35 3.15
CA THR A 48 4.90 4.35 4.24
C THR A 48 6.00 3.28 4.17
N ASN A 49 6.62 3.07 3.01
CA ASN A 49 7.57 1.98 2.77
C ASN A 49 9.03 2.49 2.62
N GLU A 50 9.32 3.71 3.08
CA GLU A 50 10.65 4.28 3.07
C GLU A 50 10.84 5.29 4.21
N THR A 51 12.09 5.66 4.49
CA THR A 51 12.42 6.61 5.57
C THR A 51 13.44 7.66 5.11
N ALA A 52 13.67 7.76 3.80
CA ALA A 52 14.75 8.56 3.21
C ALA A 52 14.37 10.04 3.12
N ASN A 53 13.09 10.37 2.96
CA ASN A 53 12.61 11.75 2.82
C ASN A 53 11.69 12.22 3.96
N GLY A 54 11.45 11.38 4.97
CA GLY A 54 10.56 11.68 6.08
C GLY A 54 10.13 10.42 6.84
N THR A 55 9.26 10.61 7.83
CA THR A 55 8.58 9.53 8.57
C THR A 55 7.11 9.88 8.80
N ASN A 56 6.55 10.79 7.99
CA ASN A 56 5.15 11.20 8.13
C ASN A 56 4.22 10.22 7.41
N ASP A 57 4.75 9.41 6.49
CA ASP A 57 4.05 8.29 5.86
C ASP A 57 2.70 8.72 5.27
N VAL A 58 2.73 9.75 4.42
CA VAL A 58 1.52 10.41 3.90
C VAL A 58 0.88 9.60 2.76
N TRP A 59 1.73 8.96 1.94
CA TRP A 59 1.33 8.24 0.75
C TRP A 59 1.61 6.73 0.86
N ALA A 60 0.79 5.95 0.17
CA ALA A 60 1.03 4.55 -0.10
C ALA A 60 0.96 4.31 -1.62
N ILE A 61 1.77 3.39 -2.12
CA ILE A 61 1.73 2.94 -3.51
C ILE A 61 2.03 1.46 -3.58
N LYS A 62 1.20 0.73 -4.35
CA LYS A 62 1.51 -0.65 -4.72
C LYS A 62 2.27 -0.62 -6.04
N LYS A 63 3.58 -0.91 -5.98
CA LYS A 63 4.47 -0.93 -7.15
C LYS A 63 3.83 -1.74 -8.28
N THR A 64 3.93 -1.22 -9.51
CA THR A 64 3.38 -1.78 -10.77
C THR A 64 1.86 -1.99 -10.83
N VAL A 65 1.13 -1.89 -9.73
CA VAL A 65 -0.32 -2.12 -9.68
C VAL A 65 -1.09 -0.81 -9.69
N ASP A 66 -0.80 0.07 -8.72
CA ASP A 66 -1.61 1.26 -8.43
C ASP A 66 -0.80 2.56 -8.48
N TYR A 67 -1.51 3.66 -8.64
CA TYR A 67 -0.99 5.02 -8.43
C TYR A 67 -0.86 5.35 -6.93
N PRO A 68 -0.09 6.38 -6.55
CA PRO A 68 -0.07 6.88 -5.18
C PRO A 68 -1.48 7.19 -4.65
N LYS A 69 -1.75 6.72 -3.45
CA LYS A 69 -3.00 6.95 -2.71
C LYS A 69 -2.65 7.47 -1.32
N LEU A 70 -3.48 8.35 -0.79
CA LEU A 70 -3.31 8.86 0.56
C LEU A 70 -3.55 7.76 1.57
N VAL A 71 -2.69 7.64 2.58
CA VAL A 71 -2.79 6.58 3.59
C VAL A 71 -4.15 6.61 4.30
N TRP A 72 -4.70 7.81 4.55
CA TRP A 72 -6.01 7.91 5.19
C TRP A 72 -7.20 7.44 4.33
N LEU A 73 -7.03 7.34 3.00
CA LEU A 73 -8.03 6.70 2.14
C LEU A 73 -7.97 5.17 2.26
N MET A 74 -6.84 4.64 2.74
CA MET A 74 -6.63 3.21 2.93
C MET A 74 -7.12 2.74 4.31
N VAL A 75 -7.17 3.59 5.35
CA VAL A 75 -7.52 3.19 6.75
C VAL A 75 -8.93 2.66 6.96
N ASN A 76 -9.85 2.79 6.01
CA ASN A 76 -11.14 2.10 6.08
C ASN A 76 -11.07 0.61 5.69
N LEU A 77 -9.92 0.11 5.23
CA LEU A 77 -9.69 -1.30 4.93
C LEU A 77 -8.57 -1.95 5.77
N VAL A 78 -7.82 -1.20 6.58
CA VAL A 78 -6.56 -1.70 7.17
C VAL A 78 -6.43 -1.63 8.71
N SER A 79 -7.46 -1.28 9.47
CA SER A 79 -7.30 -1.05 10.92
C SER A 79 -7.42 -2.29 11.86
N SER A 80 -7.67 -3.51 11.40
CA SER A 80 -7.78 -4.63 12.37
C SER A 80 -7.44 -6.03 11.89
N ARG A 81 -7.23 -6.27 10.60
CA ARG A 81 -7.23 -7.65 10.08
C ARG A 81 -5.85 -8.21 9.76
N PHE A 82 -4.78 -7.40 9.69
CA PHE A 82 -3.40 -7.89 9.49
C PHE A 82 -2.44 -7.04 10.34
N PRO A 83 -1.82 -7.59 11.40
CA PRO A 83 -0.89 -6.83 12.24
C PRO A 83 0.40 -6.39 11.52
N PHE A 84 0.64 -6.84 10.28
CA PHE A 84 1.86 -6.55 9.51
C PHE A 84 1.64 -5.89 8.13
N GLY A 85 0.41 -5.48 7.82
CA GLY A 85 0.12 -4.67 6.63
C GLY A 85 -0.02 -5.49 5.33
N TRP A 86 -0.92 -5.05 4.46
CA TRP A 86 -1.34 -5.77 3.24
C TRP A 86 -0.38 -5.65 2.06
N TYR A 87 0.85 -5.17 2.27
CA TYR A 87 1.72 -4.79 1.16
C TYR A 87 2.80 -5.81 0.84
N GLU A 88 3.11 -6.73 1.75
CA GLU A 88 4.14 -7.75 1.56
C GLU A 88 3.80 -9.03 2.33
N VAL A 89 2.77 -9.77 1.92
CA VAL A 89 2.44 -11.05 2.58
C VAL A 89 3.53 -12.07 2.26
N ASN A 90 4.23 -12.52 3.30
CA ASN A 90 5.41 -13.34 3.14
C ASN A 90 5.56 -14.37 4.27
N PHE A 91 6.74 -14.99 4.35
CA PHE A 91 7.03 -16.00 5.37
C PHE A 91 6.94 -15.49 6.80
N VAL A 92 7.09 -14.19 7.04
CA VAL A 92 6.85 -13.57 8.34
C VAL A 92 5.37 -13.69 8.72
N ASP A 93 4.43 -13.36 7.83
CA ASP A 93 2.99 -13.50 8.09
C ASP A 93 2.59 -14.96 8.27
N TYR A 94 3.10 -15.85 7.41
CA TYR A 94 2.89 -17.28 7.57
C TYR A 94 3.40 -17.78 8.93
N SER A 95 4.59 -17.32 9.36
CA SER A 95 5.14 -17.69 10.66
C SER A 95 4.31 -17.14 11.82
N ALA A 96 3.71 -15.96 11.68
CA ALA A 96 2.81 -15.38 12.65
C ALA A 96 1.53 -16.23 12.78
N MET A 97 0.90 -16.60 11.65
CA MET A 97 -0.28 -17.47 11.66
C MET A 97 0.05 -18.86 12.21
N ALA A 98 1.21 -19.42 11.89
CA ALA A 98 1.64 -20.72 12.39
C ALA A 98 1.75 -20.78 13.93
N ASN A 99 2.05 -19.65 14.60
CA ASN A 99 2.06 -19.59 16.07
C ASN A 99 0.66 -19.69 16.69
N TRP A 100 -0.39 -19.45 15.90
CA TRP A 100 -1.79 -19.49 16.31
C TRP A 100 -2.58 -20.58 15.59
N TRP A 101 -1.91 -21.49 14.88
CA TRP A 101 -2.57 -22.56 14.15
C TRP A 101 -3.45 -23.42 15.06
N GLU A 102 -4.69 -23.69 14.62
CA GLU A 102 -5.72 -24.40 15.39
C GLU A 102 -6.11 -23.71 16.70
N ALA A 103 -5.83 -22.41 16.85
CA ALA A 103 -6.37 -21.64 17.96
C ALA A 103 -7.90 -21.57 17.84
N GLU A 104 -8.59 -21.77 18.97
CA GLU A 104 -10.05 -21.72 19.07
C GLU A 104 -10.48 -20.58 20.00
N ASN A 105 -11.78 -20.26 19.99
CA ASN A 105 -12.37 -19.20 20.81
C ASN A 105 -11.78 -17.81 20.51
N CYS A 106 -11.38 -17.57 19.25
CA CYS A 106 -10.81 -16.31 18.81
C CYS A 106 -11.77 -15.12 18.95
N ALA A 107 -13.09 -15.36 19.11
CA ALA A 107 -14.09 -14.32 19.36
C ALA A 107 -13.92 -13.53 20.69
N ALA A 108 -13.03 -13.97 21.59
CA ALA A 108 -12.78 -13.29 22.86
C ALA A 108 -11.67 -12.24 22.74
N SER A 109 -12.06 -10.99 22.44
CA SER A 109 -11.26 -9.76 22.63
C SER A 109 -10.02 -9.55 21.77
N ASN A 110 -9.48 -10.54 21.06
CA ASN A 110 -8.23 -10.36 20.33
C ASN A 110 -8.13 -11.16 19.03
N ASP A 111 -9.20 -11.76 18.50
CA ASP A 111 -9.22 -12.45 17.19
C ASP A 111 -7.99 -13.34 16.94
N CYS A 112 -7.51 -14.03 17.99
CA CYS A 112 -6.25 -14.77 17.99
C CYS A 112 -5.02 -13.95 17.53
N ASN A 113 -4.87 -12.75 18.10
CA ASN A 113 -3.96 -11.68 17.65
C ASN A 113 -4.16 -11.28 16.18
N GLY A 114 -5.41 -11.27 15.73
CA GLY A 114 -5.79 -10.94 14.35
C GLY A 114 -5.41 -12.02 13.33
N MET A 115 -5.27 -13.28 13.77
CA MET A 115 -4.96 -14.42 12.88
C MET A 115 -6.21 -15.20 12.43
N ASP A 116 -7.35 -14.98 13.09
CA ASP A 116 -8.67 -15.42 12.60
C ASP A 116 -9.11 -14.41 11.54
N PHE A 117 -8.67 -14.66 10.31
CA PHE A 117 -8.97 -13.79 9.19
C PHE A 117 -10.42 -13.96 8.81
N ASP A 118 -10.98 -15.16 8.69
CA ASP A 118 -12.35 -15.36 8.20
C ASP A 118 -13.45 -15.12 9.25
N PHE A 119 -13.07 -14.82 10.50
CA PHE A 119 -13.93 -14.61 11.66
C PHE A 119 -14.75 -15.86 12.03
N SER A 120 -14.20 -17.05 11.77
CA SER A 120 -14.82 -18.33 12.13
C SER A 120 -14.69 -18.67 13.61
N SER A 121 -13.98 -17.86 14.40
CA SER A 121 -13.57 -18.11 15.79
C SER A 121 -12.50 -19.21 15.93
N THR A 122 -11.90 -19.63 14.82
CA THR A 122 -10.82 -20.60 14.73
C THR A 122 -9.74 -20.11 13.78
N VAL A 123 -8.49 -20.53 13.98
CA VAL A 123 -7.41 -20.30 13.01
C VAL A 123 -7.13 -21.61 12.26
N ASP A 124 -7.58 -21.71 11.02
CA ASP A 124 -7.51 -22.94 10.25
C ASP A 124 -7.15 -22.76 8.75
N GLY A 125 -7.47 -23.76 7.94
CA GLY A 125 -7.19 -23.74 6.50
C GLY A 125 -7.91 -22.62 5.74
N ASN A 126 -9.05 -22.13 6.22
CA ASN A 126 -9.79 -21.02 5.59
C ASN A 126 -9.03 -19.69 5.79
N ASP A 127 -8.44 -19.50 6.96
CA ASP A 127 -7.55 -18.37 7.27
C ASP A 127 -6.28 -18.41 6.42
N LEU A 128 -5.65 -19.58 6.33
CA LEU A 128 -4.50 -19.77 5.46
C LEU A 128 -4.84 -19.52 3.99
N ALA A 129 -6.03 -19.92 3.53
CA ALA A 129 -6.45 -19.66 2.16
C ALA A 129 -6.55 -18.17 1.87
N ILE A 130 -6.95 -17.35 2.85
CA ILE A 130 -6.93 -15.90 2.73
C ILE A 130 -5.49 -15.40 2.60
N ILE A 131 -4.57 -15.81 3.47
CA ILE A 131 -3.14 -15.45 3.35
C ILE A 131 -2.58 -15.85 1.98
N CYS A 132 -2.90 -17.06 1.50
CA CYS A 132 -2.41 -17.58 0.24
C CYS A 132 -2.89 -16.79 -0.98
N ASN A 133 -4.09 -16.19 -0.92
CA ASN A 133 -4.57 -15.32 -2.02
C ASN A 133 -3.71 -14.08 -2.22
N TYR A 134 -2.97 -13.67 -1.19
CA TYR A 134 -2.09 -12.51 -1.21
C TYR A 134 -0.60 -12.90 -1.17
N TRP A 135 -0.27 -14.19 -1.27
CA TRP A 135 1.08 -14.70 -1.09
C TRP A 135 2.08 -14.07 -2.06
N LEU A 136 3.14 -13.46 -1.50
CA LEU A 136 4.17 -12.73 -2.24
C LEU A 136 3.63 -11.56 -3.08
N GLU A 137 2.42 -11.09 -2.81
CA GLU A 137 2.02 -9.82 -3.38
C GLU A 137 2.92 -8.71 -2.82
N GLY A 138 3.59 -7.97 -3.73
CA GLY A 138 4.45 -6.84 -3.37
C GLY A 138 5.94 -7.15 -3.21
N ILE A 139 6.36 -8.42 -3.33
CA ILE A 139 7.78 -8.86 -3.35
C ILE A 139 8.36 -8.87 -4.76
#